data_AF-A0A8J7CMQ8-F1
#
_entry.id   AF-A0A8J7CMQ8-F1
#
_cell.length_a   1.000
_cell.length_b   1.000
_cell.length_c   1.000
_cell.angle_alpha   90.00
_cell.angle_beta   90.00
_cell.angle_gamma   90.00
#
_symmetry.space_group_name_H-M   'P 1'
#
loop_
_entity.id
_entity.type
_entity.pdbx_description
1 polymer ?
#
loop_
_entity_poly.entity_id
_entity_poly.type
_entity_poly.pdbx_seq_one_letter_code
_entity_poly.pdbx_strand_id
1 'polypeptide(L)' 'MLELLKKTFDKFDGLIILAAVFLFTHFDYDNLSTLDKVYIASFAVWGVTKLIRLYIIYKKEKEG' A
#
# COMPACT_ATOMS: atom_id res chain seq x y z
N MET A 1 -8.30 -6.26 -16.95
CA MET A 1 -7.48 -6.82 -15.83
C MET A 1 -6.01 -6.34 -15.77
N LEU A 2 -5.09 -6.74 -16.67
CA LEU A 2 -3.65 -6.40 -16.58
C LEU A 2 -3.35 -4.90 -16.78
N GLU A 3 -4.10 -4.24 -17.66
CA GLU A 3 -3.98 -2.79 -17.88
C GLU A 3 -4.51 -1.95 -16.72
N LEU A 4 -5.50 -2.44 -15.96
CA LEU A 4 -6.05 -1.74 -14.80
C LEU A 4 -5.19 -1.92 -13.55
N LEU A 5 -4.55 -3.08 -13.41
CA LEU A 5 -3.46 -3.25 -12.45
C LEU A 5 -2.32 -2.27 -12.77
N LYS A 6 -1.88 -2.18 -14.03
CA LYS A 6 -0.89 -1.17 -14.47
C LYS A 6 -1.32 0.27 -14.25
N LYS A 7 -2.61 0.58 -14.36
CA LYS A 7 -3.15 1.94 -14.14
C LYS A 7 -3.34 2.29 -12.66
N THR A 8 -3.47 1.28 -11.81
CA THR A 8 -3.67 1.43 -10.36
C THR A 8 -2.37 1.37 -9.58
N PHE A 9 -1.42 0.55 -10.06
CA PHE A 9 -0.04 0.43 -9.59
C PHE A 9 0.88 1.30 -10.44
N ASP A 10 1.12 2.51 -9.97
CA ASP A 10 2.14 3.37 -10.52
C ASP A 10 3.54 2.90 -10.06
N LYS A 11 4.61 3.33 -10.72
CA LYS A 11 6.00 2.99 -10.31
C LYS A 11 6.28 3.35 -8.85
N PHE A 12 5.61 4.39 -8.34
CA PHE A 12 5.68 4.82 -6.95
C PHE A 12 5.08 3.82 -5.96
N ASP A 13 4.08 3.03 -6.35
CA ASP A 13 3.50 2.03 -5.45
C ASP A 13 4.45 0.87 -5.22
N GLY A 14 5.24 0.52 -6.23
CA GLY A 14 6.33 -0.45 -6.08
C GLY A 14 7.38 0.02 -5.08
N LEU A 15 7.73 1.31 -5.09
CA LEU A 15 8.65 1.91 -4.11
C LEU A 15 8.08 1.87 -2.69
N ILE A 16 6.79 2.14 -2.53
CA ILE A 16 6.12 2.10 -1.23
C ILE A 16 6.06 0.67 -0.68
N ILE A 17 5.78 -0.33 -1.53
CA ILE A 17 5.83 -1.74 -1.11
C ILE A 17 7.26 -2.14 -0.72
N LEU A 18 8.26 -1.77 -1.52
CA LEU A 18 9.66 -2.07 -1.22
C LEU A 18 10.10 -1.43 0.11
N ALA A 19 9.73 -0.18 0.34
CA ALA A 19 9.98 0.52 1.59
C ALA A 19 9.25 -0.12 2.78
N ALA A 20 7.99 -0.53 2.59
CA ALA A 20 7.20 -1.21 3.62
C ALA A 20 7.84 -2.55 4.01
N VAL A 21 8.26 -3.37 3.04
CA VAL A 21 8.93 -4.65 3.28
C VAL A 21 10.26 -4.42 3.99
N PHE A 22 11.06 -3.45 3.52
CA PHE A 22 12.34 -3.13 4.15
C PHE A 22 12.16 -2.70 5.61
N LEU A 23 11.22 -1.80 5.89
CA LEU A 23 10.91 -1.36 7.25
C LEU A 23 10.38 -2.50 8.11
N PHE A 24 9.50 -3.36 7.59
CA PHE A 24 9.02 -4.54 8.31
C PHE A 24 10.15 -5.51 8.68
N THR A 25 11.17 -5.66 7.82
CA THR A 25 12.34 -6.51 8.14
C THR A 25 13.30 -5.89 9.13
N HIS A 26 13.27 -4.57 9.31
CA HIS A 26 14.14 -3.83 10.22
C HIS A 26 13.45 -3.39 11.51
N PHE A 27 12.12 -3.53 11.61
CA PHE A 27 11.41 -3.18 12.83
C PHE A 27 11.72 -4.16 13.94
N ASP A 28 12.23 -3.62 15.03
CA ASP A 28 12.28 -4.30 16.31
C ASP A 28 10.89 -4.18 16.95
N TYR A 29 10.05 -5.19 16.72
CA TYR A 29 8.67 -5.21 17.23
C TYR A 29 8.60 -5.26 18.76
N ASP A 30 9.68 -5.66 19.44
CA ASP A 30 9.78 -5.65 20.90
C ASP A 30 10.07 -4.25 21.45
N ASN A 31 10.56 -3.32 20.62
CA ASN A 31 10.92 -1.96 21.01
C ASN A 31 10.52 -0.89 19.98
N LEU A 32 9.24 -0.91 19.60
CA LEU A 32 8.66 0.02 18.63
C LEU A 32 8.78 1.48 19.08
N SER A 33 9.65 2.24 18.40
CA SER A 33 9.78 3.68 18.56
C SER A 33 8.49 4.40 18.14
N THR A 34 8.27 5.60 18.65
CA THR A 34 7.13 6.45 18.23
C THR A 34 7.14 6.69 16.72
N LEU A 35 8.33 6.82 16.11
CA LEU A 35 8.48 6.96 14.66
C LEU A 35 7.99 5.72 13.91
N ASP A 36 8.34 4.54 14.39
CA ASP A 36 7.99 3.26 13.78
C ASP A 36 6.47 3.07 13.72
N LYS A 37 5.79 3.42 14.81
CA LYS A 37 4.32 3.41 14.90
C LYS A 37 3.67 4.36 13.90
N VAL A 38 4.24 5.56 13.70
CA VAL A 38 3.75 6.53 12.71
C VAL A 38 3.94 6.00 11.30
N TYR A 39 5.07 5.36 11.00
CA TYR A 39 5.32 4.73 9.71
C TYR A 39 4.30 3.61 9.45
N ILE A 40 4.12 2.68 10.39
CA ILE A 40 3.16 1.58 10.26
C ILE A 40 1.74 2.11 10.03
N ALA A 41 1.31 3.11 10.80
CA ALA A 41 0.00 3.74 10.62
C ALA A 41 -0.14 4.39 9.24
N SER A 42 0.90 5.06 8.76
CA SER A 42 0.93 5.69 7.43
C SER A 42 0.83 4.66 6.30
N PHE A 43 1.57 3.55 6.39
CA PHE A 43 1.47 2.44 5.44
C PHE A 43 0.10 1.75 5.49
N ALA A 44 -0.50 1.61 6.67
CA ALA A 44 -1.83 1.04 6.81
C ALA A 44 -2.90 1.93 6.14
N VAL A 45 -2.88 3.24 6.38
CA VAL A 45 -3.80 4.20 5.73
C VAL A 45 -3.60 4.21 4.21
N TRP A 46 -2.35 4.19 3.75
CA TRP A 46 -2.03 4.11 2.32
C TRP A 46 -2.53 2.79 1.69
N GLY A 47 -2.32 1.65 2.36
CA GLY A 47 -2.80 0.35 1.90
C GLY A 47 -4.32 0.29 1.78
N VAL A 48 -5.05 0.82 2.76
CA VAL A 48 -6.52 0.89 2.74
C VAL A 48 -7.01 1.78 1.60
N THR A 49 -6.44 2.97 1.43
CA THR A 49 -6.82 3.87 0.32
C THR A 49 -6.54 3.24 -1.04
N LYS A 50 -5.48 2.43 -1.17
CA LYS A 50 -5.22 1.65 -2.38
C LYS A 50 -6.22 0.53 -2.62
N LEU A 51 -6.60 -0.22 -1.60
CA LEU A 51 -7.64 -1.24 -1.72
C LEU A 51 -8.98 -0.65 -2.15
N ILE A 52 -9.36 0.51 -1.59
CA ILE A 52 -10.56 1.24 -2.01
C ILE A 52 -10.46 1.65 -3.48
N ARG A 53 -9.31 2.19 -3.90
CA ARG A 53 -9.10 2.58 -5.30
C ARG A 53 -9.18 1.39 -6.24
N LEU A 54 -8.57 0.27 -5.87
CA LEU A 54 -8.64 -1.00 -6.60
C LEU A 54 -10.10 -1.47 -6.72
N TYR A 55 -10.86 -1.42 -5.63
CA TYR A 55 -12.27 -1.82 -5.60
C TYR A 55 -13.15 -0.93 -6.48
N ILE A 56 -12.98 0.40 -6.45
CA ILE A 56 -13.72 1.34 -7.31
C ILE A 56 -13.44 1.05 -8.78
N ILE A 57 -12.16 0.81 -9.12
CA ILE A 57 -11.74 0.51 -10.49
C ILE A 57 -12.32 -0.83 -10.95
N TYR A 58 -12.24 -1.86 -10.11
CA TYR A 58 -12.82 -3.18 -10.38
C TYR A 58 -14.34 -3.10 -10.58
N LYS A 59 -15.04 -2.35 -9.72
CA LYS A 59 -16.48 -2.14 -9.85
C LYS A 59 -16.83 -1.44 -11.16
N LYS A 60 -16.08 -0.39 -11.53
CA LYS A 60 -16.26 0.31 -12.81
C LYS A 60 -16.02 -0.57 -14.04
N GLU A 61 -15.06 -1.49 -13.99
CA GLU A 61 -14.81 -2.43 -15.11
C GLU A 61 -15.91 -3.51 -15.20
N LYS A 62 -16.59 -3.83 -14.10
CA LYS A 62 -17.67 -4.84 -14.07
C LYS A 62 -19.04 -4.27 -14.47
N GLU A 63 -19.24 -2.96 -14.32
CA GLU A 63 -20.49 -2.26 -14.67
C GLU A 63 -20.50 -1.66 -16.10
N GLY A 64 -19.36 -1.71 -16.82
CA GLY A 64 -19.24 -1.27 -18.22
C GLY A 64 -19.06 -2.44 -19.17
#